data_AF-A0A318S8Q0-F1
#
_entry.id   AF-A0A318S8Q0-F1
#
_cell.length_a   1.000
_cell.length_b   1.000
_cell.length_c   1.000
_cell.angle_alpha   90.00
_cell.angle_beta   90.00
_cell.angle_gamma   90.00
#
_symmetry.space_group_name_H-M   'P 1'
#
loop_
_entity.id
_entity.type
_entity.pdbx_description
1 polymer ?
#
loop_
_entity_poly.entity_id
_entity_poly.type
_entity_poly.pdbx_seq_one_letter_code
_entity_poly.pdbx_strand_id
1 'polypeptide(L)'
;MHATLPLALLLTTALAAPSASPRVTFDARHLGVKAVVRDVPAERTVDDPLVFPAPRHVEATFGPRDGGDTRELDVYGVADLLALRANVARSEIEALRALLKPRAALPSKPGALPFLPRVPAAQLLNGAAKIVTFTGGSGVRYLTAFSQELAPVTRAQVFYTFQGLTADGKYYVSLQWPVSLTELPTGYDAPDTKKVLAELASADETRANAAWTAYVTRTKRELDRLTNDARLTKLDAFVKSIRVR
;
A
#
# COMPACT_ATOMS: atom_id res chain seq x y z
N MET A 1 8.21 22.46 63.09
CA MET A 1 7.40 21.94 61.97
C MET A 1 7.88 22.63 60.70
N HIS A 2 8.77 21.98 59.95
CA HIS A 2 9.31 22.50 58.68
C HIS A 2 8.53 21.89 57.53
N ALA A 3 7.89 22.73 56.72
CA ALA A 3 7.20 22.33 55.50
C ALA A 3 8.12 22.57 54.30
N THR A 4 8.56 21.47 53.68
CA THR A 4 9.27 21.44 52.41
C THR A 4 8.26 21.46 51.25
N LEU A 5 8.34 22.46 50.37
CA LEU A 5 7.63 22.46 49.09
C LEU A 5 8.34 21.54 48.08
N PRO A 6 7.62 20.71 47.31
CA PRO A 6 8.22 19.97 46.20
C PRO A 6 8.29 20.86 44.96
N LEU A 7 9.48 20.87 44.34
CA LEU A 7 9.74 21.47 43.04
C LEU A 7 9.12 20.57 41.95
N ALA A 8 8.02 21.01 41.34
CA ALA A 8 7.41 20.32 40.21
C ALA A 8 8.26 20.53 38.94
N LEU A 9 8.93 19.46 38.51
CA LEU A 9 9.66 19.40 37.25
C LEU A 9 8.64 19.31 36.09
N LEU A 10 8.37 20.43 35.43
CA LEU A 10 7.61 20.46 34.18
C LEU A 10 8.44 19.84 33.05
N LEU A 11 8.22 18.55 32.77
CA LEU A 11 8.62 17.96 31.50
C LEU A 11 7.77 18.59 30.40
N THR A 12 8.34 19.54 29.68
CA THR A 12 7.79 20.02 28.41
C THR A 12 8.09 18.96 27.35
N THR A 13 7.07 18.16 27.00
CA THR A 13 7.11 17.37 25.77
C THR A 13 7.07 18.33 24.60
N ALA A 14 8.23 18.61 24.01
CA ALA A 14 8.29 19.32 22.74
C ALA A 14 7.60 18.46 21.68
N LEU A 15 6.38 18.85 21.26
CA LEU A 15 5.82 18.34 20.01
C LEU A 15 6.79 18.75 18.90
N ALA A 16 7.35 17.76 18.20
CA ALA A 16 8.12 18.02 17.00
C ALA A 16 7.25 18.85 16.04
N ALA A 17 7.78 19.98 15.54
CA ALA A 17 7.09 20.77 14.54
C ALA A 17 6.82 19.88 13.30
N PRO A 18 5.63 19.96 12.69
CA PRO A 18 5.33 19.17 11.50
C PRO A 18 6.36 19.48 10.41
N SER A 19 6.87 18.44 9.77
CA SER A 19 7.86 18.60 8.70
C SER A 19 7.28 19.47 7.57
N ALA A 20 8.12 20.29 6.93
CA ALA A 20 7.70 21.00 5.73
C ALA A 20 7.32 19.98 4.66
N SER A 21 6.19 20.19 3.98
CA SER A 21 5.71 19.23 2.99
C SER A 21 6.72 19.03 1.86
N PRO A 22 6.95 17.77 1.42
CA PRO A 22 7.88 17.50 0.34
C PRO A 22 7.44 18.19 -0.95
N ARG A 23 8.39 18.59 -1.79
CA ARG A 23 8.09 18.93 -3.17
C ARG A 23 8.11 17.66 -4.01
N VAL A 24 6.96 17.34 -4.59
CA VAL A 24 6.77 16.16 -5.47
C VAL A 24 6.65 16.60 -6.93
N THR A 25 7.42 15.97 -7.81
CA THR A 25 7.29 16.15 -9.27
C THR A 25 7.36 14.82 -9.99
N PHE A 26 6.72 14.72 -11.16
CA PHE A 26 6.61 13.50 -11.97
C PHE A 26 6.22 13.86 -13.42
N ASP A 27 6.34 12.90 -14.33
CA ASP A 27 5.88 13.03 -15.72
C ASP A 27 4.55 12.31 -15.94
N ALA A 28 3.44 13.04 -15.81
CA ALA A 28 2.09 12.50 -15.97
C ALA A 28 1.77 12.06 -17.42
N ARG A 29 2.59 12.40 -18.42
CA ARG A 29 2.39 11.94 -19.81
C ARG A 29 2.46 10.42 -19.91
N HIS A 30 3.20 9.77 -19.01
CA HIS A 30 3.21 8.31 -18.90
C HIS A 30 1.84 7.73 -18.59
N LEU A 31 0.94 8.46 -17.95
CA LEU A 31 -0.40 7.98 -17.57
C LEU A 31 -1.45 8.35 -18.62
N GLY A 32 -1.28 9.48 -19.31
CA GLY A 32 -2.21 9.97 -20.32
C GLY A 32 -3.45 10.66 -19.72
N VAL A 33 -3.36 11.09 -18.46
CA VAL A 33 -4.42 11.80 -17.74
C VAL A 33 -3.82 12.99 -16.99
N LYS A 34 -4.66 14.00 -16.69
CA LYS A 34 -4.23 15.19 -15.93
C LYS A 34 -3.98 14.83 -14.46
N ALA A 35 -3.03 15.50 -13.84
CA ALA A 35 -2.76 15.37 -12.41
C ALA A 35 -3.17 16.64 -11.65
N VAL A 36 -3.68 16.48 -10.44
CA VAL A 36 -3.92 17.57 -9.47
C VAL A 36 -3.13 17.26 -8.22
N VAL A 37 -2.20 18.15 -7.86
CA VAL A 37 -1.32 17.99 -6.68
C VAL A 37 -1.80 18.89 -5.55
N ARG A 38 -1.89 18.37 -4.33
CA ARG A 38 -2.35 19.08 -3.14
C ARG A 38 -1.49 18.73 -1.93
N ASP A 39 -1.38 19.70 -1.03
CA ASP A 39 -0.99 19.46 0.36
C ASP A 39 -2.25 19.08 1.13
N VAL A 40 -2.26 17.87 1.68
CA VAL A 40 -3.40 17.33 2.42
C VAL A 40 -3.10 17.43 3.90
N PRO A 41 -3.91 18.14 4.71
CA PRO A 41 -3.70 18.24 6.13
C PRO A 41 -3.84 16.87 6.82
N ALA A 42 -3.24 16.73 7.99
CA ALA A 42 -3.39 15.50 8.78
C ALA A 42 -4.86 15.27 9.14
N GLU A 43 -5.30 14.03 8.97
CA GLU A 43 -6.61 13.60 9.44
C GLU A 43 -6.65 13.60 10.96
N ARG A 44 -7.85 13.82 11.51
CA ARG A 44 -8.04 13.80 12.95
C ARG A 44 -7.84 12.39 13.46
N THR A 45 -6.98 12.22 14.46
CA THR A 45 -6.82 10.93 15.11
C THR A 45 -8.14 10.48 15.73
N VAL A 46 -8.57 9.28 15.39
CA VAL A 46 -9.72 8.61 16.00
C VAL A 46 -9.19 7.49 16.90
N ASP A 47 -9.82 7.31 18.05
CA ASP A 47 -9.53 6.20 18.97
C ASP A 47 -10.18 4.89 18.48
N ASP A 48 -9.82 4.49 17.27
CA ASP A 48 -10.21 3.23 16.66
C ASP A 48 -8.94 2.53 16.12
N PRO A 49 -8.59 1.32 16.62
CA PRO A 49 -7.40 0.59 16.18
C PRO A 49 -7.48 0.11 14.72
N LEU A 50 -8.67 0.06 14.12
CA LEU A 50 -8.89 -0.27 12.72
C LEU A 50 -8.69 0.95 11.81
N VAL A 51 -8.77 2.16 12.34
CA VAL A 51 -8.56 3.38 11.55
C VAL A 51 -7.09 3.76 11.56
N PHE A 52 -6.52 3.89 10.36
CA PHE A 52 -5.20 4.46 10.13
C PHE A 52 -5.37 5.87 9.54
N PRO A 53 -5.49 6.92 10.38
CA PRO A 53 -5.66 8.27 9.88
C PRO A 53 -4.43 8.69 9.07
N ALA A 54 -4.62 9.32 7.92
CA ALA A 54 -3.48 9.79 7.14
C ALA A 54 -2.80 10.98 7.86
N PRO A 55 -1.46 10.98 8.05
CA PRO A 55 -0.77 12.19 8.48
C PRO A 55 -0.80 13.23 7.36
N ARG A 56 -0.32 14.45 7.63
CA ARG A 56 -0.15 15.46 6.58
C ARG A 56 0.74 14.90 5.47
N HIS A 57 0.35 15.09 4.22
CA HIS A 57 1.06 14.52 3.07
C HIS A 57 0.85 15.35 1.80
N VAL A 58 1.62 15.03 0.76
CA VAL A 58 1.33 15.50 -0.59
C VAL A 58 0.61 14.41 -1.35
N GLU A 59 -0.55 14.73 -1.89
CA GLU A 59 -1.37 13.86 -2.74
C GLU A 59 -1.30 14.38 -4.19
N ALA A 60 -1.17 13.47 -5.14
CA ALA A 60 -1.46 13.73 -6.55
C ALA A 60 -2.54 12.78 -7.04
N THR A 61 -3.67 13.33 -7.49
CA THR A 61 -4.78 12.56 -8.09
C THR A 61 -4.78 12.67 -9.60
N PHE A 62 -5.24 11.61 -10.30
CA PHE A 62 -5.11 11.51 -11.76
C PHE A 62 -6.44 11.28 -12.50
N GLY A 63 -6.78 12.22 -13.39
CA GLY A 63 -7.98 12.21 -14.24
C GLY A 63 -9.27 12.57 -13.50
N PRO A 64 -10.43 12.59 -14.19
CA PRO A 64 -11.70 12.42 -13.49
C PRO A 64 -11.68 11.02 -12.84
N ARG A 65 -12.16 10.95 -11.58
CA ARG A 65 -12.35 9.69 -10.85
C ARG A 65 -13.83 9.35 -10.91
N ASP A 66 -14.17 8.19 -11.46
CA ASP A 66 -15.50 7.62 -11.32
C ASP A 66 -15.58 6.81 -10.01
N GLY A 67 -16.79 6.64 -9.48
CA GLY A 67 -17.06 6.18 -8.11
C GLY A 67 -16.16 5.06 -7.57
N GLY A 68 -15.16 5.44 -6.77
CA GLY A 68 -14.29 4.53 -6.03
C GLY A 68 -12.89 4.27 -6.63
N ASP A 69 -12.56 4.82 -7.81
CA ASP A 69 -11.25 4.63 -8.43
C ASP A 69 -10.12 5.33 -7.62
N THR A 70 -9.27 4.55 -6.95
CA THR A 70 -8.03 5.06 -6.32
C THR A 70 -6.93 5.23 -7.37
N ARG A 71 -6.83 6.45 -7.91
CA ARG A 71 -5.75 6.90 -8.81
C ARG A 71 -4.99 8.02 -8.12
N GLU A 72 -4.13 7.64 -7.18
CA GLU A 72 -3.49 8.56 -6.26
C GLU A 72 -2.03 8.18 -5.99
N LEU A 73 -1.18 9.20 -5.93
CA LEU A 73 0.19 9.13 -5.45
C LEU A 73 0.26 9.96 -4.17
N ASP A 74 0.62 9.30 -3.08
CA ASP A 74 0.79 9.92 -1.77
C ASP A 74 2.24 9.87 -1.33
N VAL A 75 2.71 11.01 -0.81
CA VAL A 75 4.06 11.14 -0.26
C VAL A 75 3.97 11.62 1.18
N TYR A 76 4.29 10.71 2.09
CA TYR A 76 4.23 10.92 3.54
C TYR A 76 5.62 11.16 4.12
N GLY A 77 5.71 12.04 5.11
CA GLY A 77 6.88 12.08 5.99
C GLY A 77 6.96 10.80 6.82
N VAL A 78 8.11 10.11 6.79
CA VAL A 78 8.33 8.90 7.59
C VAL A 78 8.23 9.21 9.09
N ALA A 79 8.73 10.36 9.53
CA ALA A 79 8.58 10.82 10.91
C ALA A 79 7.10 10.98 11.30
N ASP A 80 6.29 11.53 10.41
CA ASP A 80 4.86 11.77 10.65
C ASP A 80 4.07 10.44 10.71
N LEU A 81 4.38 9.48 9.82
CA LEU A 81 3.83 8.12 9.89
C LEU A 81 4.17 7.42 11.22
N LEU A 82 5.42 7.55 11.67
CA LEU A 82 5.88 6.97 12.93
C LEU A 82 5.26 7.66 14.15
N ALA A 83 5.01 8.96 14.10
CA ALA A 83 4.34 9.69 15.17
C ALA A 83 2.87 9.28 15.33
N LEU A 84 2.21 8.92 14.23
CA LEU A 84 0.79 8.61 14.20
C LEU A 84 0.48 7.17 14.67
N ARG A 85 1.18 6.16 14.15
CA ARG A 85 1.02 4.74 14.52
C ARG A 85 2.37 4.02 14.53
N ALA A 86 3.22 4.36 15.50
CA ALA A 86 4.62 3.94 15.59
C ALA A 86 4.85 2.45 15.29
N ASN A 87 4.10 1.54 15.91
CA ASN A 87 4.32 0.09 15.74
C ASN A 87 3.99 -0.39 14.32
N VAL A 88 2.83 0.01 13.80
CA VAL A 88 2.37 -0.39 12.46
C VAL A 88 3.27 0.22 11.40
N ALA A 89 3.46 1.54 11.43
CA ALA A 89 4.30 2.23 10.46
C ALA A 89 5.74 1.71 10.48
N ARG A 90 6.31 1.45 11.67
CA ARG A 90 7.66 0.91 11.79
C ARG A 90 7.78 -0.47 11.16
N SER A 91 6.85 -1.38 11.46
CA SER A 91 6.85 -2.73 10.89
C SER A 91 6.85 -2.72 9.36
N GLU A 92 5.95 -1.94 8.75
CA GLU A 92 5.84 -1.83 7.30
C GLU A 92 7.07 -1.19 6.66
N ILE A 93 7.62 -0.14 7.27
CA ILE A 93 8.83 0.56 6.78
C ILE A 93 10.07 -0.33 6.90
N GLU A 94 10.22 -1.07 8.00
CA GLU A 94 11.33 -2.01 8.19
C GLU A 94 11.23 -3.20 7.23
N ALA A 95 10.03 -3.74 7.02
CA ALA A 95 9.79 -4.76 6.00
C ALA A 95 10.19 -4.24 4.61
N LEU A 96 9.77 -3.03 4.23
CA LEU A 96 10.17 -2.42 2.96
C LEU A 96 11.68 -2.24 2.86
N ARG A 97 12.34 -1.70 3.90
CA ARG A 97 13.81 -1.57 3.93
C ARG A 97 14.52 -2.91 3.75
N ALA A 98 13.99 -3.98 4.32
CA ALA A 98 14.55 -5.33 4.16
C ALA A 98 14.44 -5.81 2.70
N LEU A 99 13.29 -5.57 2.04
CA LEU A 99 13.08 -5.91 0.62
C LEU A 99 13.96 -5.13 -0.34
N LEU A 100 14.35 -3.90 0.04
CA LEU A 100 15.20 -3.04 -0.80
C LEU A 100 16.69 -3.32 -0.68
N LYS A 101 17.10 -4.26 0.20
CA LYS A 101 18.51 -4.69 0.28
C LYS A 101 18.92 -5.42 -0.99
N PRO A 102 20.18 -5.28 -1.45
CA PRO A 102 20.69 -6.03 -2.59
C PRO A 102 20.50 -7.54 -2.42
N ARG A 103 20.01 -8.21 -3.48
CA ARG A 103 19.74 -9.67 -3.52
C ARG A 103 18.65 -10.17 -2.56
N ALA A 104 17.89 -9.29 -1.91
CA ALA A 104 16.73 -9.71 -1.15
C ALA A 104 15.70 -10.38 -2.08
N ALA A 105 15.20 -11.55 -1.67
CA ALA A 105 14.11 -12.21 -2.38
C ALA A 105 12.78 -11.52 -2.05
N LEU A 106 11.94 -11.33 -3.06
CA LEU A 106 10.58 -10.85 -2.84
C LEU A 106 9.72 -11.97 -2.22
N PRO A 107 8.99 -11.70 -1.12
CA PRO A 107 8.11 -12.66 -0.51
C PRO A 107 7.06 -13.19 -1.50
N SER A 108 6.91 -14.51 -1.51
CA SER A 108 5.90 -15.20 -2.31
C SER A 108 4.58 -15.41 -1.56
N LYS A 109 4.60 -15.27 -0.24
CA LYS A 109 3.43 -15.45 0.64
C LYS A 109 2.48 -14.24 0.52
N PRO A 110 1.16 -14.46 0.39
CA PRO A 110 0.13 -13.43 0.56
C PRO A 110 0.29 -12.65 1.85
N GLY A 111 0.09 -11.33 1.79
CA GLY A 111 0.16 -10.47 2.97
C GLY A 111 1.56 -10.22 3.52
N ALA A 112 2.59 -10.62 2.79
CA ALA A 112 3.98 -10.38 3.20
C ALA A 112 4.62 -9.13 2.55
N LEU A 113 3.92 -8.46 1.62
CA LEU A 113 4.42 -7.23 1.03
C LEU A 113 3.90 -6.01 1.78
N PRO A 114 4.77 -5.01 2.05
CA PRO A 114 4.42 -3.89 2.87
C PRO A 114 3.38 -3.00 2.20
N PHE A 115 2.53 -2.35 2.97
CA PHE A 115 1.51 -1.43 2.47
C PHE A 115 1.20 -0.33 3.49
N LEU A 116 1.41 0.92 3.10
CA LEU A 116 0.97 2.10 3.87
C LEU A 116 0.22 3.10 2.98
N PRO A 117 -0.79 3.80 3.56
CA PRO A 117 -1.36 3.62 4.89
C PRO A 117 -2.02 2.24 5.09
N ARG A 118 -2.11 1.76 6.34
CA ARG A 118 -2.63 0.39 6.59
C ARG A 118 -4.11 0.32 6.27
N VAL A 119 -4.49 -0.70 5.50
CA VAL A 119 -5.90 -1.04 5.24
C VAL A 119 -6.40 -1.98 6.36
N PRO A 120 -7.58 -1.75 6.97
CA PRO A 120 -8.19 -2.63 7.97
C PRO A 120 -8.81 -3.89 7.36
N ALA A 121 -8.02 -4.58 6.54
CA ALA A 121 -8.40 -5.78 5.81
C ALA A 121 -7.16 -6.64 5.58
N ALA A 122 -7.35 -7.92 5.30
CA ALA A 122 -6.26 -8.81 4.94
C ALA A 122 -5.84 -8.54 3.48
N GLN A 123 -4.54 -8.48 3.24
CA GLN A 123 -3.99 -8.54 1.89
C GLN A 123 -4.13 -9.98 1.38
N LEU A 124 -5.19 -10.25 0.60
CA LEU A 124 -5.58 -11.60 0.21
C LEU A 124 -4.56 -12.28 -0.71
N LEU A 125 -3.87 -11.48 -1.52
CA LEU A 125 -2.89 -11.96 -2.49
C LEU A 125 -1.89 -10.87 -2.86
N ASN A 126 -0.75 -11.31 -3.40
CA ASN A 126 0.21 -10.44 -4.08
C ASN A 126 0.81 -11.17 -5.28
N GLY A 127 0.87 -10.48 -6.42
CA GLY A 127 1.45 -10.99 -7.66
C GLY A 127 2.16 -9.90 -8.44
N ALA A 128 2.93 -10.29 -9.47
CA ALA A 128 3.70 -9.37 -10.29
C ALA A 128 4.62 -8.45 -9.46
N ALA A 129 5.23 -8.97 -8.39
CA ALA A 129 6.08 -8.17 -7.52
C ALA A 129 7.41 -7.84 -8.21
N LYS A 130 7.82 -6.57 -8.17
CA LYS A 130 9.06 -6.09 -8.81
C LYS A 130 9.65 -4.90 -8.06
N ILE A 131 10.97 -4.88 -7.90
CA ILE A 131 11.66 -3.67 -7.41
C ILE A 131 11.71 -2.64 -8.54
N VAL A 132 11.28 -1.43 -8.24
CA VAL A 132 11.34 -0.28 -9.15
C VAL A 132 12.08 0.86 -8.45
N THR A 133 13.03 1.47 -9.17
CA THR A 133 13.77 2.63 -8.70
C THR A 133 13.20 3.90 -9.31
N PHE A 134 13.31 5.00 -8.57
CA PHE A 134 12.99 6.35 -9.06
C PHE A 134 14.13 7.29 -8.68
N THR A 135 14.04 8.55 -9.11
CA THR A 135 15.11 9.51 -8.81
C THR A 135 15.16 9.79 -7.31
N GLY A 136 16.22 9.33 -6.64
CA GLY A 136 16.40 9.53 -5.20
C GLY A 136 15.68 8.52 -4.32
N GLY A 137 15.32 7.33 -4.82
CA GLY A 137 14.71 6.28 -4.00
C GLY A 137 14.40 4.98 -4.75
N SER A 138 13.80 4.04 -4.03
CA SER A 138 13.38 2.74 -4.56
C SER A 138 12.20 2.18 -3.79
N GLY A 139 11.52 1.21 -4.39
CA GLY A 139 10.35 0.57 -3.79
C GLY A 139 10.02 -0.76 -4.46
N VAL A 140 8.97 -1.39 -3.96
CA VAL A 140 8.37 -2.58 -4.56
C VAL A 140 7.03 -2.19 -5.15
N ARG A 141 6.78 -2.60 -6.40
CA ARG A 141 5.44 -2.60 -6.99
C ARG A 141 4.88 -3.99 -7.11
N TYR A 142 3.57 -4.13 -7.04
CA TYR A 142 2.88 -5.40 -7.15
C TYR A 142 1.38 -5.21 -7.42
N LEU A 143 0.71 -6.28 -7.83
CA LEU A 143 -0.75 -6.37 -7.91
C LEU A 143 -1.29 -7.00 -6.63
N THR A 144 -2.33 -6.42 -6.05
CA THR A 144 -2.92 -6.90 -4.80
C THR A 144 -4.41 -6.59 -4.69
N ALA A 145 -5.06 -7.22 -3.71
CA ALA A 145 -6.43 -6.95 -3.29
C ALA A 145 -6.52 -7.13 -1.78
N PHE A 146 -7.41 -6.34 -1.17
CA PHE A 146 -7.70 -6.41 0.26
C PHE A 146 -9.16 -6.80 0.48
N SER A 147 -9.42 -7.59 1.53
CA SER A 147 -10.78 -7.97 1.94
C SER A 147 -10.83 -8.30 3.43
N GLN A 148 -11.98 -8.09 4.05
CA GLN A 148 -12.24 -8.52 5.43
C GLN A 148 -12.62 -9.99 5.51
N GLU A 149 -13.05 -10.58 4.40
CA GLU A 149 -13.45 -11.98 4.29
C GLU A 149 -12.59 -12.72 3.27
N LEU A 150 -12.34 -14.01 3.52
CA LEU A 150 -11.74 -14.88 2.54
C LEU A 150 -12.75 -15.15 1.43
N ALA A 151 -12.49 -14.58 0.26
CA ALA A 151 -13.26 -14.82 -0.94
C ALA A 151 -12.36 -14.68 -2.16
N PRO A 152 -12.65 -15.38 -3.27
CA PRO A 152 -11.99 -15.11 -4.53
C PRO A 152 -12.07 -13.63 -4.92
N VAL A 153 -11.03 -13.11 -5.56
CA VAL A 153 -11.02 -11.75 -6.07
C VAL A 153 -11.61 -11.68 -7.47
N THR A 154 -12.30 -10.58 -7.73
CA THR A 154 -12.71 -10.17 -9.07
C THR A 154 -11.67 -9.24 -9.67
N ARG A 155 -11.70 -9.06 -11.00
CA ARG A 155 -10.80 -8.12 -11.69
C ARG A 155 -10.93 -6.67 -11.21
N ALA A 156 -12.08 -6.29 -10.65
CA ALA A 156 -12.32 -4.94 -10.15
C ALA A 156 -11.68 -4.68 -8.77
N GLN A 157 -11.38 -5.74 -8.02
CA GLN A 157 -10.79 -5.65 -6.69
C GLN A 157 -9.26 -5.64 -6.69
N VAL A 158 -8.64 -6.10 -7.79
CA VAL A 158 -7.18 -6.16 -7.90
C VAL A 158 -6.65 -4.87 -8.53
N PHE A 159 -5.67 -4.25 -7.86
CA PHE A 159 -5.07 -3.00 -8.29
C PHE A 159 -3.54 -3.06 -8.23
N TYR A 160 -2.89 -2.16 -8.96
CA TYR A 160 -1.46 -1.90 -8.86
C TYR A 160 -1.19 -1.03 -7.65
N THR A 161 -0.17 -1.41 -6.88
CA THR A 161 0.42 -0.55 -5.88
C THR A 161 1.93 -0.47 -6.04
N PHE A 162 2.50 0.70 -5.76
CA PHE A 162 3.93 0.87 -5.52
C PHE A 162 4.12 1.45 -4.12
N GLN A 163 5.05 0.84 -3.37
CA GLN A 163 5.39 1.18 -1.99
C GLN A 163 6.90 1.40 -1.93
N GLY A 164 7.32 2.64 -1.67
CA GLY A 164 8.71 3.07 -1.81
C GLY A 164 9.21 4.00 -0.72
N LEU A 165 10.53 4.15 -0.67
CA LEU A 165 11.23 5.07 0.22
C LEU A 165 12.21 5.93 -0.58
N THR A 166 12.35 7.19 -0.18
CA THR A 166 13.50 7.99 -0.61
C THR A 166 14.79 7.43 -0.03
N ALA A 167 15.91 7.67 -0.71
CA ALA A 167 17.23 7.14 -0.36
C ALA A 167 17.74 7.65 1.00
N ASP A 168 17.30 8.85 1.40
CA ASP A 168 17.55 9.40 2.74
C ASP A 168 16.58 8.88 3.81
N GLY A 169 15.61 8.05 3.41
CA GLY A 169 14.61 7.44 4.29
C GLY A 169 13.60 8.41 4.91
N LYS A 170 13.54 9.66 4.43
CA LYS A 170 12.67 10.69 5.00
C LYS A 170 11.23 10.61 4.52
N TYR A 171 11.01 10.12 3.30
CA TYR A 171 9.67 10.08 2.71
C TYR A 171 9.28 8.67 2.27
N TYR A 172 8.02 8.33 2.55
CA TYR A 172 7.35 7.14 2.05
C TYR A 172 6.52 7.52 0.84
N VAL A 173 6.59 6.73 -0.22
CA VAL A 173 5.89 6.96 -1.49
C VAL A 173 4.93 5.81 -1.75
N SER A 174 3.64 6.12 -1.78
CA SER A 174 2.55 5.17 -2.04
C SER A 174 1.85 5.57 -3.34
N LEU A 175 1.70 4.65 -4.29
CA LEU A 175 0.90 4.87 -5.50
C LEU A 175 -0.11 3.75 -5.61
N GLN A 176 -1.37 4.08 -5.84
CA GLN A 176 -2.44 3.15 -6.13
C GLN A 176 -3.03 3.43 -7.51
N TRP A 177 -3.29 2.36 -8.27
CA TRP A 177 -3.83 2.49 -9.62
C TRP A 177 -4.67 1.27 -10.03
N PRO A 178 -5.91 1.44 -10.52
CA PRO A 178 -6.72 0.33 -11.01
C PRO A 178 -6.13 -0.22 -12.32
N VAL A 179 -6.08 -1.54 -12.46
CA VAL A 179 -5.57 -2.19 -13.67
C VAL A 179 -6.67 -3.01 -14.31
N SER A 180 -6.86 -2.84 -15.62
CA SER A 180 -7.79 -3.68 -16.38
C SER A 180 -7.22 -5.10 -16.50
N LEU A 181 -7.74 -6.04 -15.70
CA LEU A 181 -7.28 -7.43 -15.64
C LEU A 181 -8.31 -8.39 -16.23
N THR A 182 -8.19 -8.68 -17.53
CA THR A 182 -9.07 -9.65 -18.22
C THR A 182 -8.80 -11.09 -17.80
N GLU A 183 -7.63 -11.34 -17.20
CA GLU A 183 -7.20 -12.63 -16.67
C GLU A 183 -8.03 -13.09 -15.48
N LEU A 184 -8.69 -12.16 -14.78
CA LEU A 184 -9.49 -12.45 -13.59
C LEU A 184 -11.00 -12.43 -13.89
N PRO A 185 -11.80 -13.17 -13.08
CA PRO A 185 -13.25 -13.18 -13.21
C PRO A 185 -13.87 -11.77 -13.13
N THR A 186 -14.94 -11.54 -13.90
CA THR A 186 -15.78 -10.33 -13.78
C THR A 186 -16.48 -10.25 -12.44
N GLY A 187 -16.85 -11.40 -11.88
CA GLY A 187 -17.71 -11.49 -10.71
C GLY A 187 -17.66 -12.88 -10.09
N TYR A 188 -18.43 -13.04 -9.02
CA TYR A 188 -18.49 -14.27 -8.24
C TYR A 188 -19.22 -15.43 -8.94
N ASP A 189 -19.88 -15.15 -10.06
CA ASP A 189 -20.62 -16.14 -10.81
C ASP A 189 -19.77 -17.10 -11.66
N ALA A 190 -18.48 -16.82 -11.83
CA ALA A 190 -17.60 -17.70 -12.57
C ALA A 190 -17.54 -19.11 -11.92
N PRO A 191 -17.59 -20.20 -12.70
CA PRO A 191 -17.64 -21.57 -12.16
C PRO A 191 -16.53 -21.87 -11.14
N ASP A 192 -15.29 -21.47 -11.44
CA ASP A 192 -14.15 -21.66 -10.54
C ASP A 192 -14.28 -20.85 -9.25
N THR A 193 -14.86 -19.65 -9.32
CA THR A 193 -15.13 -18.81 -8.15
C THR A 193 -16.20 -19.44 -7.26
N LYS A 194 -17.32 -19.90 -7.86
CA LYS A 194 -18.40 -20.58 -7.11
C LYS A 194 -17.89 -21.82 -6.39
N LYS A 195 -17.01 -22.59 -7.04
CA LYS A 195 -16.42 -23.79 -6.42
C LYS A 195 -15.62 -23.43 -5.16
N VAL A 196 -14.77 -22.41 -5.23
CA VAL A 196 -13.98 -21.99 -4.05
C VAL A 196 -14.89 -21.46 -2.94
N LEU A 197 -15.90 -20.66 -3.28
CA LEU A 197 -16.88 -20.17 -2.31
C LEU A 197 -17.65 -21.30 -1.62
N ALA A 198 -18.03 -22.35 -2.36
CA ALA A 198 -18.72 -23.50 -1.78
C ALA A 198 -17.83 -24.27 -0.78
N GLU A 199 -16.53 -24.42 -1.06
CA GLU A 199 -15.59 -25.05 -0.13
C GLU A 199 -15.35 -24.18 1.11
N LEU A 200 -15.22 -22.85 0.93
CA LEU A 200 -15.05 -21.89 2.03
C LEU A 200 -16.28 -21.83 2.97
N ALA A 201 -17.48 -22.03 2.42
CA ALA A 201 -18.73 -22.08 3.19
C ALA A 201 -18.99 -23.45 3.84
N SER A 202 -18.14 -24.46 3.58
CA SER A 202 -18.31 -25.79 4.15
C SER A 202 -17.86 -25.84 5.61
N ALA A 203 -18.44 -26.76 6.40
CA ALA A 203 -18.00 -26.99 7.79
C ALA A 203 -16.65 -27.72 7.89
N ASP A 204 -16.02 -28.06 6.76
CA ASP A 204 -14.74 -28.76 6.73
C ASP A 204 -13.59 -27.77 6.52
N GLU A 205 -12.99 -27.35 7.63
CA GLU A 205 -11.89 -26.39 7.63
C GLU A 205 -10.67 -26.87 6.84
N THR A 206 -10.42 -28.18 6.78
CA THR A 206 -9.28 -28.73 6.04
C THR A 206 -9.50 -28.55 4.55
N ARG A 207 -10.70 -28.88 4.05
CA ARG A 207 -11.07 -28.65 2.65
C ARG A 207 -11.10 -27.16 2.30
N ALA A 208 -11.68 -26.33 3.16
CA ALA A 208 -11.72 -24.87 2.97
C ALA A 208 -10.30 -24.28 2.83
N ASN A 209 -9.40 -24.64 3.75
CA ASN A 209 -8.01 -24.17 3.73
C ASN A 209 -7.23 -24.64 2.50
N ALA A 210 -7.43 -25.90 2.09
CA ALA A 210 -6.81 -26.45 0.89
C ALA A 210 -7.32 -25.75 -0.38
N ALA A 211 -8.63 -25.53 -0.49
CA ALA A 211 -9.25 -24.83 -1.61
C ALA A 211 -8.76 -23.38 -1.71
N TRP A 212 -8.68 -22.67 -0.59
CA TRP A 212 -8.15 -21.30 -0.53
C TRP A 212 -6.69 -21.24 -0.94
N THR A 213 -5.85 -22.13 -0.40
CA THR A 213 -4.42 -22.18 -0.73
C THR A 213 -4.19 -22.46 -2.21
N ALA A 214 -4.95 -23.38 -2.78
CA ALA A 214 -4.88 -23.70 -4.21
C ALA A 214 -5.34 -22.51 -5.08
N TYR A 215 -6.43 -21.85 -4.69
CA TYR A 215 -6.95 -20.66 -5.35
C TYR A 215 -5.92 -19.52 -5.37
N VAL A 216 -5.37 -19.16 -4.21
CA VAL A 216 -4.39 -18.08 -4.08
C VAL A 216 -3.12 -18.40 -4.88
N THR A 217 -2.64 -19.63 -4.82
CA THR A 217 -1.46 -20.09 -5.55
C THR A 217 -1.66 -19.99 -7.07
N ARG A 218 -2.83 -20.39 -7.57
CA ARG A 218 -3.17 -20.29 -9.01
C ARG A 218 -3.27 -18.83 -9.46
N THR A 219 -4.02 -18.02 -8.71
CA THR A 219 -4.25 -16.60 -9.01
C THR A 219 -2.92 -15.83 -8.99
N LYS A 220 -2.08 -16.08 -7.98
CA LYS A 220 -0.73 -15.49 -7.93
C LYS A 220 0.08 -15.82 -9.18
N ARG A 221 0.06 -17.06 -9.65
CA ARG A 221 0.78 -17.48 -10.86
C ARG A 221 0.30 -16.74 -12.10
N GLU A 222 -1.01 -16.51 -12.21
CA GLU A 222 -1.58 -15.72 -13.31
C GLU A 222 -1.09 -14.27 -13.26
N LEU A 223 -1.13 -13.65 -12.08
CA LEU A 223 -0.62 -12.29 -11.90
C LEU A 223 0.89 -12.20 -12.14
N ASP A 224 1.67 -13.19 -11.71
CA ASP A 224 3.13 -13.19 -11.91
C ASP A 224 3.51 -13.25 -13.41
N ARG A 225 2.66 -13.79 -14.28
CA ARG A 225 2.86 -13.71 -15.75
C ARG A 225 2.78 -12.27 -16.27
N LEU A 226 2.10 -11.39 -15.55
CA LEU A 226 1.95 -9.98 -15.89
C LEU A 226 3.14 -9.13 -15.45
N THR A 227 4.18 -9.72 -14.84
CA THR A 227 5.32 -8.98 -14.29
C THR A 227 5.95 -8.00 -15.28
N ASN A 228 5.96 -8.30 -16.58
CA ASN A 228 6.48 -7.39 -17.61
C ASN A 228 5.41 -6.94 -18.62
N ASP A 229 4.14 -7.05 -18.28
CA ASP A 229 3.02 -6.61 -19.12
C ASP A 229 3.06 -5.09 -19.38
N ALA A 230 2.62 -4.67 -20.56
CA ALA A 230 2.60 -3.27 -20.98
C ALA A 230 1.80 -2.36 -20.03
N ARG A 231 0.70 -2.88 -19.44
CA ARG A 231 -0.12 -2.17 -18.45
C ARG A 231 0.71 -1.77 -17.23
N LEU A 232 1.54 -2.69 -16.73
CA LEU A 232 2.35 -2.45 -15.52
C LEU A 232 3.62 -1.66 -15.85
N THR A 233 4.26 -1.94 -16.98
CA THR A 233 5.49 -1.22 -17.37
C THR A 233 5.24 0.26 -17.68
N LYS A 234 4.03 0.62 -18.15
CA LYS A 234 3.57 2.01 -18.26
C LYS A 234 3.53 2.71 -16.90
N LEU A 235 3.01 2.04 -15.87
CA LEU A 235 3.00 2.55 -14.49
C LEU A 235 4.41 2.60 -13.89
N ASP A 236 5.25 1.60 -14.17
CA ASP A 236 6.65 1.61 -13.74
C ASP A 236 7.42 2.80 -14.36
N ALA A 237 7.11 3.20 -15.60
CA ALA A 237 7.70 4.38 -16.23
C ALA A 237 7.27 5.67 -15.54
N PHE A 238 5.99 5.78 -15.16
CA PHE A 238 5.52 6.88 -14.31
C PHE A 238 6.26 6.91 -12.96
N VAL A 239 6.35 5.77 -12.25
CA VAL A 239 7.06 5.67 -10.96
C VAL A 239 8.51 6.13 -11.10
N LYS A 240 9.22 5.69 -12.14
CA LYS A 240 10.61 6.10 -12.41
C LYS A 240 10.79 7.61 -12.57
N SER A 241 9.75 8.32 -13.01
CA SER A 241 9.77 9.78 -13.20
C SER A 241 9.63 10.57 -11.90
N ILE A 242 9.20 9.91 -10.80
CA ILE A 242 8.96 10.56 -9.51
C ILE A 242 10.27 11.15 -8.96
N ARG A 243 10.16 12.36 -8.42
CA ARG A 243 11.18 13.05 -7.64
C ARG A 243 10.53 13.65 -6.39
N VAL A 244 11.16 13.39 -5.26
CA VAL A 244 10.77 13.93 -3.95
C VAL A 244 11.95 14.74 -3.39
N ARG A 245 11.69 15.96 -2.93
CA ARG A 245 12.71 16.87 -2.37
C ARG A 245 12.19 17.57 -1.12
#